data_AF-A0A6F9CUR9-F1
#
_entry.id   AF-A0A6F9CUR9-F1
#
_cell.length_a   1.000
_cell.length_b   1.000
_cell.length_c   1.000
_cell.angle_alpha   90.00
_cell.angle_beta   90.00
_cell.angle_gamma   90.00
#
_symmetry.space_group_name_H-M   'P 1'
#
loop_
_entity.id
_entity.type
_entity.pdbx_description
1 polymer ?
#
loop_
_entity_poly.entity_id
_entity_poly.type
_entity_poly.pdbx_seq_one_letter_code
_entity_poly.pdbx_strand_id
1 'polypeptide(L)' 'MYPMEFFFPPQRTCLICAEEASGCHYGALTCGSCKVFFKRAAEGKQKYLCASRNDCTIDKLRRKNCPSCRLR' A
#
# COMPACT_ATOMS: atom_id res chain seq x y z
N MET A 1 -13.61 -23.99 20.35
CA MET A 1 -13.10 -23.63 19.02
C MET A 1 -13.70 -22.27 18.68
N TYR A 2 -13.12 -21.19 19.22
CA TYR A 2 -13.65 -19.84 19.04
C TYR A 2 -13.22 -19.30 17.67
N PRO A 3 -14.13 -18.81 16.82
CA PRO A 3 -13.78 -18.30 15.50
C PRO A 3 -12.88 -17.07 15.67
N MET A 4 -11.73 -17.09 14.99
CA MET A 4 -10.73 -16.02 14.88
C MET A 4 -11.26 -14.75 14.18
N GLU A 5 -12.55 -14.45 14.30
CA GLU A 5 -13.22 -13.34 13.64
C GLU A 5 -13.60 -12.20 14.61
N PHE A 6 -13.63 -12.46 15.93
CA PHE A 6 -14.10 -11.48 16.93
C PHE A 6 -13.02 -10.59 17.57
N PHE A 7 -11.73 -10.76 17.21
CA PHE A 7 -10.63 -9.89 17.68
C PHE A 7 -10.05 -8.94 16.62
N PHE A 8 -10.62 -8.91 15.40
CA PHE A 8 -10.17 -8.02 14.35
C PHE A 8 -11.11 -6.80 14.25
N PRO A 9 -10.62 -5.56 14.46
CA PRO A 9 -11.47 -4.38 14.34
C PRO A 9 -11.98 -4.21 12.90
N PRO A 10 -13.11 -3.52 12.69
CA PRO A 10 -13.95 -3.62 11.50
C PRO A 10 -13.40 -2.95 10.22
N GLN A 11 -12.12 -2.54 10.19
CA GLN A 11 -11.55 -1.83 9.05
C GLN A 11 -10.11 -2.27 8.82
N ARG A 12 -9.92 -3.21 7.91
CA ARG A 12 -8.59 -3.58 7.41
C ARG A 12 -8.09 -2.43 6.54
N THR A 13 -7.20 -1.58 7.05
CA THR A 13 -6.63 -0.44 6.30
C THR A 13 -5.33 -0.83 5.62
N CYS A 14 -5.11 -0.29 4.42
CA CYS A 14 -3.88 -0.48 3.66
C CYS A 14 -2.73 0.20 4.39
N LEU A 15 -1.70 -0.56 4.76
CA LEU A 15 -0.52 -0.05 5.45
C LEU A 15 0.29 0.97 4.63
N ILE A 16 0.01 1.08 3.33
CA ILE A 16 0.72 2.00 2.41
C ILE A 16 -0.02 3.31 2.19
N CYS A 17 -1.36 3.27 2.07
CA CYS A 17 -2.12 4.46 1.66
C CYS A 17 -3.42 4.68 2.43
N ALA A 18 -3.64 3.94 3.52
CA ALA A 18 -4.81 4.01 4.41
C ALA A 18 -6.19 3.79 3.74
N GLU A 19 -6.26 3.50 2.44
CA GLU A 19 -7.49 3.02 1.79
C GLU A 19 -7.87 1.65 2.36
N GLU A 20 -9.15 1.27 2.24
CA GLU A 20 -9.61 -0.09 2.54
C GLU A 20 -8.73 -1.15 1.88
N ALA A 21 -8.19 -2.04 2.70
CA ALA A 21 -7.35 -3.14 2.28
C ALA A 21 -8.22 -4.28 1.76
N SER A 22 -7.79 -4.86 0.65
CA SER A 22 -8.44 -6.06 0.11
C SER A 22 -7.90 -7.35 0.72
N GLY A 23 -6.77 -7.29 1.42
CA GLY A 23 -6.15 -8.45 2.08
C GLY A 23 -4.65 -8.31 2.25
N CYS A 24 -4.00 -9.39 2.69
CA CYS A 24 -2.56 -9.49 2.75
C CYS A 24 -2.00 -9.83 1.36
N HIS A 25 -1.15 -8.97 0.82
CA HIS A 25 -0.48 -9.17 -0.46
C HIS A 25 1.01 -8.93 -0.26
N TYR A 26 1.85 -9.85 -0.75
CA TYR A 26 3.30 -9.76 -0.63
C TYR A 26 3.81 -9.54 0.82
N GLY A 27 3.09 -10.09 1.81
CA GLY A 27 3.47 -10.01 3.23
C GLY A 27 2.93 -8.79 3.99
N ALA A 28 2.18 -7.89 3.35
CA ALA A 28 1.60 -6.72 4.00
C ALA A 28 0.10 -6.55 3.69
N LEU A 29 -0.65 -6.02 4.66
CA LEU A 29 -2.06 -5.66 4.46
C LEU A 29 -2.16 -4.46 3.51
N THR A 30 -2.69 -4.66 2.31
CA THR A 30 -2.72 -3.63 1.27
C THR A 30 -4.05 -3.57 0.50
N CYS A 31 -4.33 -2.41 -0.08
CA CYS A 31 -5.44 -2.22 -1.02
C CYS A 31 -5.09 -2.79 -2.41
N GLY A 32 -6.12 -2.98 -3.25
CA GLY A 32 -5.94 -3.49 -4.61
C GLY A 32 -5.00 -2.65 -5.49
N SER A 33 -5.01 -1.32 -5.31
CA SER A 33 -4.11 -0.43 -6.07
C SER A 33 -2.65 -0.62 -5.67
N CYS A 34 -2.35 -0.71 -4.38
CA CYS A 34 -0.98 -0.91 -3.89
C CYS A 34 -0.45 -2.30 -4.24
N LYS A 35 -1.31 -3.33 -4.22
CA LYS A 35 -0.98 -4.66 -4.75
C LYS A 35 -0.47 -4.60 -6.19
N VAL A 36 -1.25 -4.00 -7.09
CA VAL A 36 -0.90 -3.93 -8.53
C VAL A 36 0.31 -3.03 -8.76
N PHE A 37 0.41 -1.92 -8.02
CA PHE A 37 1.56 -1.03 -8.08
C PHE A 37 2.86 -1.76 -7.73
N PHE A 38 2.88 -2.48 -6.61
CA PHE A 38 4.06 -3.23 -6.18
C PHE A 38 4.46 -4.29 -7.20
N LYS A 39 3.50 -5.07 -7.72
CA LYS A 39 3.78 -6.07 -8.77
C LYS A 39 4.47 -5.45 -9.98
N ARG A 40 3.93 -4.33 -10.50
CA ARG A 40 4.51 -3.63 -11.66
C ARG A 40 5.88 -3.02 -11.37
N ALA A 41 6.08 -2.53 -10.15
CA ALA A 41 7.36 -1.98 -9.72
C ALA A 41 8.43 -3.07 -9.60
N ALA A 42 8.07 -4.27 -9.13
CA ALA A 42 8.97 -5.41 -9.00
C ALA A 42 9.35 -6.03 -10.36
N GLU A 43 8.39 -6.12 -11.30
CA GLU A 43 8.63 -6.65 -12.64
C GLU A 43 9.27 -5.61 -13.59
N GLY A 44 9.05 -4.32 -13.32
CA GLY A 44 9.51 -3.22 -14.15
C GLY A 44 10.93 -2.74 -13.79
N LYS A 45 11.58 -2.07 -14.76
CA LYS A 45 12.87 -1.37 -14.55
C LYS A 45 12.67 0.14 -14.31
N GLN A 46 11.51 0.53 -13.79
CA GLN A 46 11.16 1.95 -13.61
C GLN A 46 11.94 2.55 -12.45
N LYS A 47 12.67 3.65 -12.70
CA LYS A 47 13.37 4.40 -11.67
C LYS A 47 12.45 5.50 -11.15
N TYR A 48 11.82 5.29 -9.99
CA TYR A 48 10.97 6.30 -9.37
C TYR A 48 11.80 7.29 -8.57
N LEU A 49 11.75 8.57 -8.94
CA LEU A 49 12.38 9.67 -8.22
C LEU A 49 11.33 10.45 -7.43
N CYS A 50 11.64 10.78 -6.18
CA CYS A 50 10.84 11.73 -5.40
C CYS A 50 11.20 13.15 -5.81
N ALA A 51 10.19 14.01 -5.97
CA ALA A 51 10.38 15.44 -6.22
C ALA A 51 10.70 16.26 -4.95
N SER A 52 10.66 15.62 -3.77
CA SER A 52 10.90 16.23 -2.46
C SER A 52 11.99 15.43 -1.70
N ARG A 53 11.85 15.24 -0.39
CA ARG A 53 12.85 14.65 0.50
C ARG A 53 12.65 13.16 0.76
N ASN A 54 11.96 12.46 -0.13
CA ASN A 54 11.57 11.05 0.05
C ASN A 54 10.73 10.81 1.33
N ASP A 55 9.91 11.76 1.74
CA ASP A 55 9.09 11.73 2.96
C ASP A 55 7.61 12.07 2.68
N CYS A 56 7.19 11.91 1.42
CA CYS A 56 5.83 12.26 1.02
C CYS A 56 4.79 11.42 1.78
N THR A 57 3.77 12.06 2.33
CA THR A 57 2.61 11.37 2.87
C THR A 57 1.87 10.64 1.76
N ILE A 58 1.67 9.33 1.93
CA ILE A 58 0.95 8.49 0.98
C ILE A 58 -0.45 8.19 1.55
N ASP A 59 -1.48 8.66 0.87
CA ASP A 59 -2.88 8.33 1.14
C ASP A 59 -3.64 8.01 -0.16
N LYS A 60 -4.92 7.65 -0.06
CA LYS A 60 -5.78 7.30 -1.20
C LYS A 60 -5.74 8.32 -2.35
N LEU A 61 -5.66 9.61 -2.03
CA LEU A 61 -5.69 10.73 -2.99
C LEU A 61 -4.28 11.05 -3.52
N ARG A 62 -3.26 11.04 -2.64
CA ARG A 62 -1.89 11.48 -2.98
C ARG A 62 -0.93 10.36 -3.43
N ARG A 63 -1.32 9.08 -3.33
CA ARG A 63 -0.49 7.92 -3.71
C ARG A 63 -0.05 7.86 -5.18
N LYS A 64 -0.58 8.73 -6.06
CA LYS A 64 -0.11 8.85 -7.45
C LYS A 64 0.99 9.90 -7.60
N ASN A 65 1.12 10.83 -6.66
CA ASN A 65 2.01 11.99 -6.77
C ASN A 65 3.48 11.61 -6.59
N CYS A 66 3.77 10.60 -5.76
CA CYS A 66 5.13 10.14 -5.55
C CYS A 66 5.21 8.60 -5.55
N PRO A 67 5.43 8.00 -6.74
CA PRO A 67 5.68 6.56 -6.85
C PRO A 67 6.91 6.10 -6.04
N SER A 68 7.91 6.97 -5.89
CA SER A 68 9.13 6.69 -5.15
C SER A 68 8.85 6.46 -3.66
N CYS A 69 8.18 7.41 -3.00
CA CYS A 69 7.79 7.26 -1.59
C CYS A 69 6.73 6.18 -1.37
N ARG A 70 5.91 5.88 -2.38
CA ARG A 70 4.93 4.79 -2.30
C ARG A 70 5.55 3.39 -2.34
N LEU A 71 6.73 3.25 -2.95
CA LEU A 71 7.43 1.97 -3.09
C LEU A 71 8.34 1.65 -1.89
N ARG A 72 8.73 2.66 -1.11
CA ARG A 72 9.65 2.53 0.03
C ARG A 72 9.01 1.83 1.23
#